data_AF-A0A7C6EZN7-F1
#
_entry.id   AF-A0A7C6EZN7-F1
#
_cell.length_a   1.000
_cell.length_b   1.000
_cell.length_c   1.000
_cell.angle_alpha   90.00
_cell.angle_beta   90.00
_cell.angle_gamma   90.00
#
_symmetry.space_group_name_H-M   'P 1'
#
loop_
_entity.id
_entity.type
_entity.pdbx_description
1 polymer ?
#
loop_
_entity_poly.entity_id
_entity_poly.type
_entity_poly.pdbx_seq_one_letter_code
_entity_poly.pdbx_strand_id
1 'polypeptide(L)'
;MTGLRIVGKIPVTRRTSAEKWYLKASSSLVNLRSQAVTEKPWGGVFRVETDHRVELFTESISFDHRLYQQDIAGSIAHARMLASVGLLTLDEADQIVKTLEQIREEIAAGKFEFRIGWEDIHMHIERVLTERLGDIGRKLHTARSRNDQVATDFRLWVRDAIDTLIPLIRKLQAAFVNRCEGDFDCILPGYTHLRRAQPVLAPHYWLAYC
;
A
#
# COMPACT_ATOMS: atom_id res chain seq x y z
N MET A 1 -11.75 -52.42 51.41
CA MET A 1 -10.37 -52.91 51.59
C MET A 1 -9.48 -52.25 50.55
N THR A 2 -8.60 -51.36 51.02
CA THR A 2 -7.22 -51.17 50.54
C THR A 2 -6.90 -51.21 49.03
N GLY A 3 -6.72 -50.02 48.45
CA GLY A 3 -5.48 -49.54 47.84
C GLY A 3 -4.93 -50.17 46.55
N LEU A 4 -4.69 -49.33 45.54
CA LEU A 4 -3.45 -49.40 44.76
C LEU A 4 -3.06 -48.03 44.16
N ARG A 5 -1.80 -47.66 44.42
CA ARG A 5 -1.08 -46.47 43.94
C ARG A 5 -0.63 -46.68 42.50
N ILE A 6 -0.62 -45.63 41.67
CA ILE A 6 0.47 -45.40 40.70
C ILE A 6 0.87 -43.92 40.78
N VAL A 7 2.07 -43.71 41.29
CA VAL A 7 2.80 -42.44 41.33
C VAL A 7 3.72 -42.43 40.11
N GLY A 8 3.54 -41.46 39.22
CA GLY A 8 4.52 -41.11 38.19
C GLY A 8 4.92 -39.64 38.34
N LYS A 9 5.96 -39.37 39.13
CA LYS A 9 6.59 -38.04 39.19
C LYS A 9 7.60 -37.94 38.04
N ILE A 10 7.36 -37.05 37.08
CA ILE A 10 8.39 -36.57 36.15
C ILE A 10 9.24 -35.55 36.92
N PRO A 11 10.57 -35.70 37.03
CA PRO A 11 11.39 -34.72 37.72
C PRO A 11 11.54 -33.47 36.83
N VAL A 12 11.02 -32.34 37.31
CA VAL A 12 11.33 -31.01 36.74
C VAL A 12 12.78 -30.71 37.10
N THR A 13 13.68 -30.85 36.12
CA THR A 13 15.08 -30.47 36.24
C THR A 13 15.22 -28.94 36.31
N ARG A 14 16.31 -28.51 36.96
CA ARG A 14 16.61 -27.14 37.37
C ARG A 14 16.53 -26.14 36.20
N ARG A 15 15.75 -25.06 36.39
CA ARG A 15 15.68 -23.89 35.49
C ARG A 15 17.03 -23.21 35.34
N THR A 16 17.41 -22.88 34.11
CA THR A 16 18.70 -22.27 33.77
C THR A 16 18.70 -20.76 34.02
N SER A 17 19.89 -20.14 34.10
CA SER A 17 20.05 -18.68 34.28
C SER A 17 19.37 -17.84 33.19
N ALA A 18 19.13 -18.41 32.01
CA ALA A 18 18.49 -17.71 30.88
C ALA A 18 16.99 -17.46 31.12
N GLU A 19 16.28 -18.41 31.73
CA GLU A 19 14.84 -18.25 32.04
C GLU A 19 14.59 -17.22 33.16
N LYS A 20 15.56 -17.04 34.07
CA LYS A 20 15.50 -15.99 35.10
C LYS A 20 15.70 -14.59 34.51
N TRP A 21 16.48 -14.45 33.45
CA TRP A 21 16.66 -13.18 32.74
C TRP A 21 15.37 -12.74 32.03
N TYR A 22 14.66 -13.67 31.40
CA TYR A 22 13.41 -13.37 30.68
C TYR A 22 12.31 -12.85 31.61
N LEU A 23 12.17 -13.45 32.80
CA LEU A 23 11.19 -13.02 33.80
C LEU A 23 11.57 -11.69 34.48
N LYS A 24 12.88 -11.40 34.64
CA LYS A 24 13.34 -10.14 35.23
C LYS A 24 13.23 -8.96 34.27
N ALA A 25 13.42 -9.19 32.97
CA ALA A 25 13.18 -8.20 31.91
C ALA A 25 11.68 -7.93 31.69
N SER A 26 10.83 -8.94 31.89
CA SER A 26 9.36 -8.78 31.80
C SER A 26 8.78 -7.95 32.96
N SER A 27 9.37 -8.03 34.16
CA SER A 27 8.93 -7.26 35.34
C SER A 27 9.18 -5.75 35.23
N SER A 28 10.16 -5.31 34.44
CA SER A 28 10.50 -3.88 34.28
C SER A 28 9.72 -3.19 33.16
N LEU A 29 8.85 -3.92 32.45
CA LEU A 29 8.00 -3.37 31.37
C LEU A 29 6.56 -3.08 31.81
N VAL A 30 6.25 -3.21 33.10
CA VAL A 30 4.88 -3.10 33.65
C VAL A 30 4.40 -1.65 33.81
N ASN A 31 5.16 -0.62 33.43
CA ASN A 31 4.79 0.77 33.73
C ASN A 31 4.93 1.76 32.55
N LEU A 32 4.35 1.43 31.41
CA LEU A 32 4.04 2.38 30.33
C LEU A 32 2.60 2.15 29.85
N ARG A 33 1.63 2.51 30.71
CA ARG A 33 0.25 2.76 30.29
C ARG A 33 0.00 4.26 30.27
N SER A 34 0.04 4.85 29.08
CA SER A 34 -0.80 6.01 28.74
C SER A 34 -1.01 6.11 27.23
N GLN A 35 -2.17 5.57 26.80
CA GLN A 35 -3.09 6.11 25.80
C GLN A 35 -2.56 6.55 24.42
N ALA A 36 -2.81 5.69 23.43
CA ALA A 36 -3.67 6.05 22.30
C ALA A 36 -4.33 4.75 21.79
N VAL A 37 -5.61 4.56 22.11
CA VAL A 37 -6.40 3.51 21.45
C VAL A 37 -6.50 3.94 19.99
N THR A 38 -5.81 3.25 19.09
CA THR A 38 -6.01 3.43 17.66
C THR A 38 -7.38 2.87 17.33
N GLU A 39 -8.42 3.70 17.37
CA GLU A 39 -9.75 3.33 16.89
C GLU A 39 -9.67 3.02 15.39
N LYS A 40 -9.54 1.74 15.07
CA LYS A 40 -9.70 1.24 13.69
C LYS A 40 -11.17 1.43 13.29
N PRO A 41 -11.50 1.72 12.02
CA PRO A 41 -12.88 1.94 11.58
C PRO A 41 -13.84 0.78 11.89
N TRP A 42 -13.33 -0.45 11.98
CA TRP A 42 -14.06 -1.67 12.35
C TRP A 42 -13.82 -2.12 13.82
N GLY A 43 -13.09 -1.34 14.61
CA GLY A 43 -12.67 -1.70 15.97
C GLY A 43 -13.81 -1.73 16.99
N GLY A 44 -14.94 -1.09 16.72
CA GLY A 44 -16.04 -0.90 17.67
C GLY A 44 -16.71 -2.18 18.19
N VAL A 45 -16.44 -3.33 17.58
CA VAL A 45 -17.00 -4.64 17.99
C VAL A 45 -16.05 -5.44 18.88
N PHE A 46 -14.77 -5.04 18.98
CA PHE A 46 -13.74 -5.81 19.68
C PHE A 46 -13.39 -5.21 21.04
N ARG A 47 -13.25 -6.07 22.05
CA ARG A 47 -12.93 -5.68 23.45
C ARG A 47 -11.44 -5.75 23.79
N VAL A 48 -10.63 -6.30 22.88
CA VAL A 48 -9.19 -6.55 23.06
C VAL A 48 -8.46 -6.04 21.82
N GLU A 49 -7.22 -5.60 22.01
CA GLU A 49 -6.33 -5.19 20.92
C GLU A 49 -6.12 -6.33 19.92
N THR A 50 -5.95 -5.96 18.65
CA THR A 50 -5.65 -6.90 17.57
C THR A 50 -4.25 -7.51 17.80
N ASP A 51 -4.11 -8.83 17.65
CA ASP A 51 -2.79 -9.49 17.69
C ASP A 51 -1.93 -8.93 16.54
N HIS A 52 -0.68 -8.58 16.85
CA HIS A 52 0.25 -8.00 15.89
C HIS A 52 0.40 -8.81 14.60
N ARG A 53 0.28 -10.14 14.67
CA ARG A 53 0.33 -11.01 13.47
C ARG A 53 -0.85 -10.81 12.54
N VAL A 54 -2.02 -10.48 13.09
CA VAL A 54 -3.19 -10.16 12.30
C VAL A 54 -2.99 -8.81 11.62
N GLU A 55 -2.45 -7.81 12.33
CA GLU A 55 -2.15 -6.50 11.73
C GLU A 55 -1.19 -6.61 10.56
N LEU A 56 -0.09 -7.35 10.74
CA LEU A 56 0.87 -7.60 9.65
C LEU A 56 0.28 -8.39 8.48
N PHE A 57 -0.77 -9.18 8.72
CA PHE A 57 -1.41 -9.96 7.66
C PHE A 57 -2.47 -9.14 6.91
N THR A 58 -3.14 -8.21 7.59
CA THR A 58 -4.26 -7.43 7.01
C THR A 58 -3.82 -6.06 6.48
N GLU A 59 -2.68 -5.53 6.93
CA GLU A 59 -2.15 -4.28 6.41
C GLU A 59 -1.88 -4.36 4.91
N SER A 60 -2.22 -3.28 4.22
CA SER A 60 -1.86 -3.06 2.83
C SER A 60 -0.91 -1.87 2.64
N ILE A 61 -0.67 -1.07 3.69
CA ILE A 61 0.17 0.12 3.60
C ILE A 61 1.60 -0.15 3.10
N SER A 62 2.15 -1.33 3.39
CA SER A 62 3.46 -1.74 2.89
C SER A 62 3.59 -1.71 1.36
N PHE A 63 2.47 -1.76 0.62
CA PHE A 63 2.45 -1.68 -0.84
C PHE A 63 1.45 -0.68 -1.43
N ASP A 64 0.33 -0.41 -0.76
CA ASP A 64 -0.74 0.47 -1.27
C ASP A 64 -0.45 1.96 -1.05
N HIS A 65 0.57 2.32 -0.27
CA HIS A 65 1.04 3.71 -0.14
C HIS A 65 1.33 4.34 -1.52
N ARG A 66 1.60 3.52 -2.54
CA ARG A 66 1.77 3.92 -3.94
C ARG A 66 0.52 4.55 -4.57
N LEU A 67 -0.67 4.33 -4.00
CA LEU A 67 -1.94 4.85 -4.47
C LEU A 67 -2.28 6.24 -3.90
N TYR A 68 -1.42 6.85 -3.07
CA TYR A 68 -1.72 8.12 -2.41
C TYR A 68 -2.13 9.24 -3.37
N GLN A 69 -1.51 9.31 -4.55
CA GLN A 69 -1.83 10.33 -5.56
C GLN A 69 -3.28 10.18 -6.04
N GLN A 70 -3.70 8.94 -6.27
CA GLN A 70 -5.03 8.61 -6.75
C GLN A 70 -6.09 8.77 -5.65
N ASP A 71 -5.79 8.31 -4.42
CA ASP A 71 -6.67 8.52 -3.27
C ASP A 71 -6.95 10.00 -3.03
N ILE A 72 -5.90 10.84 -3.04
CA ILE A 72 -6.02 12.28 -2.84
C ILE A 72 -6.83 12.92 -3.97
N ALA A 73 -6.54 12.56 -5.23
CA ALA A 73 -7.28 13.09 -6.38
C ALA A 73 -8.76 12.71 -6.33
N GLY A 74 -9.07 11.45 -5.99
CA GLY A 74 -10.44 10.96 -5.78
C GLY A 74 -11.13 11.67 -4.61
N SER A 75 -10.41 11.88 -3.52
CA SER A 75 -10.89 12.60 -2.33
C SER A 75 -11.18 14.07 -2.60
N ILE A 76 -10.37 14.76 -3.40
CA ILE A 76 -10.63 16.14 -3.86
C ILE A 76 -11.91 16.20 -4.71
N ALA A 77 -12.09 15.25 -5.64
CA ALA A 77 -13.29 15.17 -6.45
C ALA A 77 -14.54 14.90 -5.59
N HIS A 78 -14.41 14.01 -4.59
CA HIS A 78 -15.49 13.70 -3.66
C HIS A 78 -15.86 14.90 -2.78
N ALA A 79 -14.88 15.64 -2.23
CA ALA A 79 -15.13 16.85 -1.46
C ALA A 79 -15.92 17.90 -2.27
N ARG A 80 -15.54 18.12 -3.53
CA ARG A 80 -16.25 19.01 -4.45
C ARG A 80 -17.67 18.54 -4.75
N MET A 81 -17.85 17.23 -4.93
CA MET A 81 -19.18 16.64 -5.12
C MET A 81 -20.06 16.85 -3.89
N LEU A 82 -19.54 16.58 -2.68
CA LEU A 82 -20.28 16.80 -1.42
C LEU A 82 -20.72 18.26 -1.25
N ALA A 83 -19.89 19.23 -1.66
CA ALA A 83 -20.28 20.63 -1.68
C ALA A 83 -21.39 20.92 -2.69
N SER A 84 -21.30 20.33 -3.89
CA SER A 84 -22.30 20.52 -4.94
C SER A 84 -23.70 19.99 -4.56
N VAL A 85 -23.77 18.97 -3.70
CA VAL A 85 -25.03 18.41 -3.18
C VAL A 85 -25.44 18.98 -1.81
N GLY A 86 -24.71 19.96 -1.29
CA GLY A 86 -25.04 20.65 -0.04
C GLY A 86 -24.71 19.89 1.24
N LEU A 87 -23.90 18.83 1.18
CA LEU A 87 -23.42 18.09 2.36
C LEU A 87 -22.16 18.73 2.98
N LEU A 88 -21.45 19.54 2.20
CA LEU A 88 -20.40 20.46 2.65
C LEU A 88 -20.74 21.88 2.22
N THR A 89 -20.28 22.87 2.97
CA THR A 89 -20.19 24.24 2.45
C THR A 89 -19.00 24.36 1.48
N LEU A 90 -19.01 25.39 0.62
CA LEU A 90 -17.88 25.65 -0.28
C LEU A 90 -16.57 25.88 0.50
N ASP A 91 -16.66 26.61 1.62
CA ASP A 91 -15.51 26.87 2.49
C ASP A 91 -14.94 25.59 3.11
N GLU A 92 -15.80 24.70 3.62
CA GLU A 92 -15.36 23.39 4.13
C GLU A 92 -14.69 22.53 3.05
N ALA A 93 -15.22 22.53 1.83
CA ALA A 93 -14.63 21.81 0.71
C ALA A 93 -13.27 22.38 0.31
N ASP A 94 -13.12 23.71 0.27
CA ASP A 94 -11.84 24.36 -0.03
C ASP A 94 -10.79 24.08 1.05
N GLN A 95 -11.19 24.06 2.33
CA GLN A 95 -10.31 23.66 3.44
C GLN A 95 -9.83 22.20 3.29
N ILE A 96 -10.74 21.28 2.95
CA ILE A 96 -10.40 19.88 2.70
C ILE A 96 -9.43 19.75 1.52
N VAL A 97 -9.74 20.38 0.37
CA VAL A 97 -8.89 20.32 -0.82
C VAL A 97 -7.50 20.86 -0.54
N LYS A 98 -7.39 22.02 0.12
CA LYS A 98 -6.11 22.61 0.49
C LYS A 98 -5.30 21.69 1.40
N THR A 99 -5.95 21.04 2.35
CA THR A 99 -5.26 20.15 3.30
C THR A 99 -4.83 18.84 2.65
N LEU A 100 -5.67 18.27 1.78
CA LEU A 100 -5.33 17.11 0.96
C LEU A 100 -4.12 17.38 0.06
N GLU A 101 -4.05 18.58 -0.51
CA GLU A 101 -2.91 19.03 -1.31
C GLU A 101 -1.61 19.14 -0.48
N GLN A 102 -1.69 19.65 0.75
CA GLN A 102 -0.54 19.66 1.67
C GLN A 102 -0.08 18.23 2.02
N ILE A 103 -1.02 17.31 2.28
CA ILE A 103 -0.70 15.90 2.55
C ILE A 103 0.02 15.29 1.33
N ARG A 104 -0.44 15.58 0.11
CA ARG A 104 0.19 15.13 -1.13
C ARG A 104 1.65 15.57 -1.23
N GLU A 105 1.91 16.85 -0.94
CA GLU A 105 3.26 17.43 -0.96
C GLU A 105 4.16 16.81 0.11
N GLU A 106 3.64 16.53 1.30
CA GLU A 106 4.40 15.91 2.39
C GLU A 106 4.78 14.46 2.07
N ILE A 107 3.86 13.68 1.49
CA ILE A 107 4.15 12.31 1.03
C ILE A 107 5.21 12.36 -0.08
N ALA A 108 5.04 13.25 -1.07
CA ALA A 108 6.00 13.40 -2.16
C ALA A 108 7.40 13.84 -1.67
N ALA A 109 7.46 14.65 -0.61
CA ALA A 109 8.71 15.09 0.02
C ALA A 109 9.35 14.05 0.96
N GLY A 110 8.73 12.87 1.14
CA GLY A 110 9.21 11.85 2.08
C GLY A 110 9.11 12.26 3.55
N LYS A 111 8.26 13.24 3.88
CA LYS A 111 8.05 13.74 5.25
C LYS A 111 6.86 13.08 5.95
N PHE A 112 6.12 12.25 5.23
CA PHE A 112 4.95 11.55 5.74
C PHE A 112 5.35 10.22 6.38
N GLU A 113 4.95 10.00 7.62
CA GLU A 113 5.24 8.76 8.36
C GLU A 113 4.13 7.73 8.10
N PHE A 114 4.50 6.58 7.54
CA PHE A 114 3.60 5.45 7.37
C PHE A 114 3.70 4.50 8.56
N ARG A 115 2.56 4.04 9.05
CA ARG A 115 2.45 3.17 10.23
C ARG A 115 1.59 1.96 9.90
N ILE A 116 2.13 0.76 10.16
CA ILE A 116 1.39 -0.51 9.98
C ILE A 116 0.08 -0.52 10.76
N GLY A 117 0.05 0.12 11.94
CA GLY A 117 -1.17 0.25 12.74
C GLY A 117 -2.32 1.03 12.07
N TRP A 118 -2.03 1.75 10.97
CA TRP A 118 -3.00 2.46 10.14
C TRP A 118 -3.28 1.73 8.83
N GLU A 119 -3.37 0.40 8.87
CA GLU A 119 -3.80 -0.57 7.84
C GLU A 119 -3.51 -0.23 6.36
N ASP A 120 -4.14 0.78 5.79
CA ASP A 120 -4.15 1.15 4.37
C ASP A 120 -3.85 2.65 4.15
N ILE A 121 -3.51 3.04 2.92
CA ILE A 121 -3.25 4.45 2.56
C ILE A 121 -4.45 5.37 2.83
N HIS A 122 -5.66 4.85 2.68
CA HIS A 122 -6.89 5.62 2.83
C HIS A 122 -7.08 6.07 4.28
N MET A 123 -6.79 5.19 5.24
CA MET A 123 -6.82 5.47 6.67
C MET A 123 -5.74 6.48 7.04
N HIS A 124 -4.55 6.39 6.45
CA HIS A 124 -3.50 7.38 6.69
C HIS A 124 -3.94 8.79 6.30
N ILE A 125 -4.50 8.95 5.11
CA ILE A 125 -4.96 10.25 4.61
C ILE A 125 -6.15 10.75 5.44
N GLU A 126 -7.13 9.89 5.71
CA GLU A 126 -8.31 10.19 6.53
C GLU A 126 -7.95 10.66 7.94
N ARG A 127 -7.00 9.97 8.60
CA ARG A 127 -6.53 10.34 9.94
C ARG A 127 -5.83 11.69 9.93
N VAL A 128 -4.87 11.89 9.04
CA VAL A 128 -4.13 13.16 8.99
C VAL A 128 -5.05 14.32 8.62
N LEU A 129 -6.02 14.11 7.73
CA LEU A 129 -7.03 15.12 7.41
C LEU A 129 -7.90 15.46 8.63
N THR A 130 -8.35 14.45 9.37
CA THR A 130 -9.15 14.63 10.59
C THR A 130 -8.35 15.28 11.71
N GLU A 131 -7.08 14.95 11.88
CA GLU A 131 -6.20 15.58 12.87
C GLU A 131 -6.01 17.08 12.58
N ARG A 132 -5.98 17.47 11.31
CA ARG A 132 -5.80 18.88 10.89
C ARG A 132 -7.08 19.70 10.90
N LEU A 133 -8.21 19.10 10.51
CA LEU A 133 -9.47 19.82 10.29
C LEU A 133 -10.59 19.45 11.28
N GLY A 134 -10.35 18.50 12.19
CA GLY A 134 -11.35 18.03 13.13
C GLY A 134 -12.58 17.45 12.44
N ASP A 135 -13.75 17.91 12.86
CA ASP A 135 -15.04 17.45 12.34
C ASP A 135 -15.22 17.69 10.85
N ILE A 136 -14.63 18.77 10.30
CA ILE A 136 -14.66 19.06 8.85
C ILE A 136 -13.98 17.92 8.08
N GLY A 137 -12.83 17.44 8.55
CA GLY A 137 -12.10 16.32 7.94
C GLY A 137 -12.93 15.03 7.93
N ARG A 138 -13.64 14.73 9.04
CA ARG A 138 -14.50 13.53 9.12
C ARG A 138 -15.63 13.52 8.11
N LYS A 139 -16.16 14.70 7.73
CA LYS A 139 -17.25 14.81 6.76
C LYS A 139 -16.87 14.29 5.37
N LEU A 140 -15.58 14.20 5.03
CA LEU A 140 -15.14 13.70 3.72
C LEU A 140 -15.63 12.27 3.45
N HIS A 141 -15.77 11.43 4.47
CA HIS A 141 -16.22 10.04 4.30
C HIS A 141 -17.74 9.88 4.15
N THR A 142 -18.49 10.98 4.19
CA THR A 142 -19.94 10.95 3.98
C THR A 142 -20.27 10.32 2.62
N ALA A 143 -21.16 9.32 2.65
CA ALA A 143 -21.67 8.61 1.48
C ALA A 143 -20.61 7.94 0.59
N ARG A 144 -19.44 7.59 1.15
CA ARG A 144 -18.35 6.90 0.44
C ARG A 144 -17.96 5.64 1.19
N SER A 145 -17.79 4.53 0.49
CA SER A 145 -17.29 3.28 1.07
C SER A 145 -15.84 3.04 0.67
N ARG A 146 -15.14 2.20 1.44
CA ARG A 146 -13.77 1.83 1.07
C ARG A 146 -13.72 1.03 -0.25
N ASN A 147 -14.78 0.29 -0.57
CA ASN A 147 -14.86 -0.54 -1.77
C ASN A 147 -14.90 0.28 -3.07
N ASP A 148 -15.70 1.35 -3.12
CA ASP A 148 -15.74 2.22 -4.30
C ASP A 148 -14.50 3.12 -4.39
N GLN A 149 -13.96 3.54 -3.24
CA GLN A 149 -12.71 4.29 -3.14
C GLN A 149 -11.54 3.50 -3.75
N VAL A 150 -11.23 2.31 -3.22
CA VAL A 150 -10.09 1.51 -3.71
C VAL A 150 -10.26 1.10 -5.18
N ALA A 151 -11.48 0.81 -5.62
CA ALA A 151 -11.75 0.49 -7.02
C ALA A 151 -11.51 1.69 -7.95
N THR A 152 -11.83 2.90 -7.49
CA THR A 152 -11.55 4.15 -8.20
C THR A 152 -10.05 4.41 -8.26
N ASP A 153 -9.38 4.32 -7.12
CA ASP A 153 -7.96 4.62 -6.99
C ASP A 153 -7.12 3.66 -7.85
N PHE A 154 -7.44 2.38 -7.84
CA PHE A 154 -6.77 1.39 -8.67
C PHE A 154 -6.95 1.67 -10.17
N ARG A 155 -8.15 2.06 -10.62
CA ARG A 155 -8.39 2.40 -12.03
C ARG A 155 -7.63 3.64 -12.46
N LEU A 156 -7.59 4.68 -11.61
CA LEU A 156 -6.78 5.87 -11.85
C LEU A 156 -5.29 5.51 -11.95
N TRP A 157 -4.81 4.64 -11.05
CA TRP A 157 -3.42 4.21 -11.01
C TRP A 157 -3.03 3.43 -12.27
N VAL A 158 -3.90 2.51 -12.72
CA VAL A 158 -3.70 1.78 -13.98
C VAL A 158 -3.67 2.71 -15.19
N ARG A 159 -4.55 3.73 -15.23
CA ARG A 159 -4.55 4.72 -16.30
C ARG A 159 -3.22 5.49 -16.36
N ASP A 160 -2.76 5.99 -15.22
CA ASP A 160 -1.51 6.74 -15.14
C ASP A 160 -0.29 5.85 -15.50
N ALA A 161 -0.34 4.56 -15.15
CA ALA A 161 0.65 3.58 -15.56
C ALA A 161 0.65 3.36 -17.09
N ILE A 162 -0.53 3.26 -17.72
CA ILE A 162 -0.65 3.17 -19.18
C ILE A 162 -0.06 4.40 -19.86
N ASP A 163 -0.39 5.60 -19.38
CA ASP A 163 0.13 6.86 -19.92
C ASP A 163 1.66 6.95 -19.82
N THR A 164 2.25 6.31 -18.80
CA THR A 164 3.70 6.17 -18.64
C THR A 164 4.29 5.10 -19.58
N LEU A 165 3.62 3.97 -19.77
CA LEU A 165 4.14 2.83 -20.54
C LEU A 165 4.12 3.06 -22.05
N ILE A 166 3.08 3.71 -22.58
CA ILE A 166 2.94 4.00 -24.02
C ILE A 166 4.19 4.70 -24.61
N PRO A 167 4.69 5.82 -24.06
CA PRO A 167 5.88 6.47 -24.60
C PRO A 167 7.15 5.63 -24.43
N LEU A 168 7.25 4.77 -23.41
CA LEU A 168 8.38 3.85 -23.24
C LEU A 168 8.39 2.75 -24.31
N ILE A 169 7.22 2.18 -24.62
CA ILE A 169 7.07 1.22 -25.73
C ILE A 169 7.45 1.89 -27.05
N ARG A 170 6.97 3.11 -27.31
CA ARG A 170 7.35 3.87 -28.51
C ARG A 170 8.85 4.12 -28.61
N LYS A 171 9.52 4.42 -27.49
CA LYS A 171 10.98 4.56 -27.46
C LYS A 171 11.70 3.25 -27.80
N LEU A 172 11.19 2.12 -27.33
CA LEU A 172 11.73 0.80 -27.67
C LEU A 172 11.56 0.50 -29.17
N GLN A 173 10.36 0.74 -29.72
CA GLN A 173 10.09 0.60 -31.16
C GLN A 173 11.03 1.50 -31.99
N ALA A 174 11.17 2.77 -31.61
CA ALA A 174 12.08 3.70 -32.28
C ALA A 174 13.55 3.24 -32.21
N ALA A 175 13.98 2.62 -31.10
CA ALA A 175 15.33 2.08 -30.99
C ALA A 175 15.59 0.95 -32.00
N PHE A 176 14.63 0.05 -32.21
CA PHE A 176 14.72 -1.00 -33.24
C PHE A 176 14.71 -0.42 -34.65
N VAL A 177 13.84 0.56 -34.93
CA VAL A 177 13.80 1.25 -36.23
C VAL A 177 15.13 1.95 -36.52
N ASN A 178 15.66 2.72 -35.57
CA ASN A 178 16.93 3.43 -35.72
C ASN A 178 18.11 2.49 -35.90
N ARG A 179 18.02 1.25 -35.40
CA ARG A 179 19.06 0.23 -35.59
C ARG A 179 19.13 -0.28 -37.04
N CYS A 180 18.04 -0.18 -37.79
CA CYS A 180 17.94 -0.74 -39.13
C CYS A 180 18.94 -0.13 -40.13
N GLU A 181 19.18 1.19 -40.08
CA GLU A 181 20.13 1.84 -40.99
C GLU A 181 21.57 1.35 -40.76
N GLY A 182 22.00 1.27 -39.49
CA GLY A 182 23.36 0.85 -39.13
C GLY A 182 23.65 -0.62 -39.43
N ASP A 183 22.63 -1.47 -39.46
CA ASP A 183 22.76 -2.91 -39.69
C ASP A 183 22.18 -3.34 -41.06
N PHE A 184 21.95 -2.43 -42.00
CA PHE A 184 21.19 -2.72 -43.22
C PHE A 184 21.74 -3.92 -44.02
N ASP A 185 23.06 -3.96 -44.21
CA ASP A 185 23.75 -5.02 -44.95
C ASP A 185 24.11 -6.24 -44.08
N CYS A 186 23.74 -6.24 -42.80
CA CYS A 186 24.04 -7.35 -41.89
C CYS A 186 23.09 -8.53 -42.15
N ILE A 187 23.65 -9.69 -42.48
CA ILE A 187 22.89 -10.94 -42.70
C ILE A 187 22.95 -11.78 -41.43
N LEU A 188 21.78 -12.17 -40.91
CA LEU A 188 21.62 -13.06 -39.77
C LEU A 188 21.10 -14.44 -40.22
N PRO A 189 21.48 -15.54 -39.53
CA PRO A 189 20.80 -16.81 -39.72
C PRO A 189 19.36 -16.70 -39.16
N GLY A 190 18.34 -16.94 -40.00
CA GLY A 190 16.97 -17.12 -39.54
C GLY A 190 16.82 -18.45 -38.81
N TYR A 191 15.89 -18.53 -37.84
CA TYR A 191 15.67 -19.74 -37.05
C TYR A 191 14.21 -20.17 -37.05
N THR A 192 13.98 -21.47 -37.25
CA THR A 192 12.70 -22.15 -36.97
C THR A 192 13.00 -23.39 -36.13
N HIS A 193 12.21 -23.64 -35.07
CA HIS A 193 12.52 -24.70 -34.08
C HIS A 193 13.96 -24.63 -33.53
N LEU A 194 14.52 -23.42 -33.40
CA LEU A 194 15.92 -23.18 -33.02
C LEU A 194 16.97 -23.86 -33.95
N ARG A 195 16.58 -24.18 -35.19
CA ARG A 195 17.46 -24.66 -36.26
C ARG A 195 17.65 -23.56 -37.31
N ARG A 196 18.86 -23.48 -37.86
CA ARG A 196 19.18 -22.51 -38.92
C ARG A 196 18.32 -22.81 -40.14
N ALA A 197 17.57 -21.81 -40.57
CA ALA A 197 16.72 -21.83 -41.75
C ALA A 197 17.36 -20.97 -42.86
N GLN A 198 16.58 -20.10 -43.49
CA GLN A 198 17.08 -19.16 -44.50
C GLN A 198 17.78 -17.96 -43.85
N PRO A 199 18.82 -17.40 -44.48
CA PRO A 199 19.38 -16.11 -44.07
C PRO A 199 18.34 -14.99 -44.18
N VAL A 200 18.38 -14.05 -43.25
CA VAL A 200 17.52 -12.85 -43.23
C VAL A 200 18.39 -11.61 -43.01
N LEU A 201 17.90 -10.44 -43.40
CA LEU A 201 18.56 -9.18 -43.06
C LEU A 201 18.30 -8.84 -41.59
N ALA A 202 19.29 -8.30 -40.89
CA ALA A 202 19.15 -7.83 -39.52
C ALA A 202 17.98 -6.85 -39.34
N PRO A 203 17.72 -5.88 -40.25
CA PRO A 203 16.50 -5.07 -40.23
C PRO A 203 15.19 -5.88 -40.15
N HIS A 204 15.07 -6.99 -40.86
CA HIS A 204 13.86 -7.83 -40.80
C HIS A 204 13.68 -8.43 -39.40
N TYR A 205 14.78 -8.75 -38.71
CA TYR A 205 14.75 -9.25 -37.34
C TYR A 205 14.40 -8.14 -36.33
N TRP A 206 14.98 -6.94 -36.47
CA TRP A 206 14.66 -5.79 -35.59
C TRP A 206 13.19 -5.39 -35.71
N LEU A 207 12.67 -5.33 -36.93
CA LEU A 207 11.28 -4.94 -37.20
C LEU A 207 10.25 -5.98 -36.75
N ALA A 208 10.65 -7.23 -36.47
CA ALA A 208 9.75 -8.24 -35.90
C ALA A 208 9.35 -7.94 -34.44
N TYR A 209 10.08 -7.06 -33.75
CA TYR A 209 9.82 -6.63 -32.38
C TYR A 209 9.33 -5.18 -32.27
N CYS A 210 9.07 -4.55 -33.41
CA CYS A 210 8.47 -3.22 -33.49
C CYS A 210 6.94 -3.31 -33.41
#